data_AF-A0A5A9X871-F1
#
_entry.id   AF-A0A5A9X871-F1
#
_cell.length_a   1.000
_cell.length_b   1.000
_cell.length_c   1.000
_cell.angle_alpha   90.00
_cell.angle_beta   90.00
_cell.angle_gamma   90.00
#
_symmetry.space_group_name_H-M   'P 1'
#
loop_
_entity.id
_entity.type
_entity.pdbx_description
1 polymer ?
#
loop_
_entity_poly.entity_id
_entity_poly.type
_entity_poly.pdbx_seq_one_letter_code
_entity_poly.pdbx_strand_id
1 'polypeptide(L)'
;MVQLTYKQFGVPILFTEIGLSRAESYFTPAFVRDQLQGALAYQKANPQQILGAMHFQFDDKVWKQTPNDTDTEGAYGMYHHGAIVKQIQTVKGYYNFYVDEAKGGYGVLTLDKLDPTRTYAPMVEAYK
;
A
#
# COMPACT_ATOMS: atom_id res chain seq x y z
N MET A 1 9.97 -1.05 19.46
CA MET A 1 9.15 -2.21 19.05
C MET A 1 9.99 -3.33 18.47
N VAL A 2 10.76 -3.12 17.39
CA VAL A 2 11.58 -4.17 16.71
C VAL A 2 12.44 -4.99 17.67
N GLN A 3 13.26 -4.35 18.51
CA GLN A 3 14.12 -5.05 19.48
C GLN A 3 13.33 -5.95 20.45
N LEU A 4 12.19 -5.46 20.93
CA LEU A 4 11.35 -6.20 21.87
C LEU A 4 10.71 -7.42 21.18
N THR A 5 10.18 -7.24 19.97
CA THR A 5 9.61 -8.34 19.18
C THR A 5 10.67 -9.38 18.84
N TYR A 6 11.85 -8.96 18.38
CA TYR A 6 12.93 -9.89 18.08
C TYR A 6 13.44 -10.61 19.33
N LYS A 7 13.57 -9.92 20.47
CA LYS A 7 13.94 -10.55 21.75
C LYS A 7 12.92 -11.61 22.19
N GLN A 8 11.63 -11.36 21.99
CA GLN A 8 10.57 -12.26 22.41
C GLN A 8 10.50 -13.52 21.53
N PHE A 9 10.64 -13.38 20.22
CA PHE A 9 10.37 -14.46 19.27
C PHE A 9 11.62 -15.05 18.61
N GLY A 10 12.74 -14.32 18.58
CA GLY A 10 13.97 -14.75 17.91
C GLY A 10 13.87 -14.87 16.40
N VAL A 11 12.84 -14.28 15.78
CA VAL A 11 12.56 -14.37 14.34
C VAL A 11 12.76 -13.00 13.67
N PRO A 12 13.45 -12.93 12.52
CA PRO A 12 13.57 -11.71 11.74
C PRO A 12 12.20 -11.17 11.29
N ILE A 13 12.06 -9.85 11.27
CA ILE A 13 10.81 -9.15 10.96
C ILE A 13 10.83 -8.64 9.52
N LEU A 14 9.74 -8.87 8.78
CA LEU A 14 9.45 -8.20 7.52
C LEU A 14 8.24 -7.28 7.74
N PHE A 15 8.40 -5.97 7.54
CA PHE A 15 7.24 -5.08 7.47
C PHE A 15 6.58 -5.25 6.12
N THR A 16 5.52 -6.06 6.06
CA THR A 16 4.72 -6.27 4.84
C THR A 16 3.90 -5.04 4.49
N GLU A 17 3.58 -4.21 5.49
CA GLU A 17 2.85 -2.96 5.34
C GLU A 17 3.39 -1.93 6.34
N ILE A 18 3.80 -0.77 5.84
CA ILE A 18 4.14 0.39 6.65
C ILE A 18 3.73 1.67 5.92
N GLY A 19 3.13 2.63 6.63
CA GLY A 19 2.67 3.87 6.02
C GLY A 19 1.83 4.68 6.99
N LEU A 20 1.29 5.79 6.48
CA LEU A 20 0.34 6.65 7.19
C LEU A 20 -0.70 7.16 6.20
N SER A 21 -1.97 7.09 6.59
CA SER A 21 -3.06 7.58 5.75
C SER A 21 -2.97 9.09 5.59
N ARG A 22 -3.19 9.59 4.36
CA ARG A 22 -3.23 11.02 4.07
C ARG A 22 -4.43 11.72 4.71
N ALA A 23 -5.42 10.95 5.17
CA ALA A 23 -6.59 11.42 5.93
C ALA A 23 -6.24 11.85 7.36
N GLU A 24 -5.13 11.38 7.90
CA GLU A 24 -4.70 11.71 9.26
C GLU A 24 -4.29 13.18 9.34
N SER A 25 -4.74 13.88 10.38
CA SER A 25 -4.49 15.31 10.55
C SER A 25 -3.01 15.67 10.71
N TYR A 26 -2.21 14.72 11.17
CA TYR A 26 -0.76 14.83 11.35
C TYR A 26 0.04 14.21 10.20
N PHE A 27 -0.62 13.81 9.12
CA PHE A 27 0.09 13.33 7.93
C PHE A 27 0.98 14.42 7.36
N THR A 28 2.24 14.07 7.10
CA THR A 28 3.15 14.88 6.30
C THR A 28 3.82 14.00 5.26
N PRO A 29 4.15 14.51 4.06
CA PRO A 29 4.95 13.77 3.08
C PRO A 29 6.28 13.26 3.68
N ALA A 30 6.91 14.06 4.55
CA ALA A 30 8.14 13.70 5.24
C ALA A 30 7.98 12.47 6.14
N PHE A 31 6.81 12.28 6.78
CA PHE A 31 6.55 11.12 7.63
C PHE A 31 6.82 9.80 6.90
N VAL A 32 6.32 9.65 5.67
CA VAL A 32 6.49 8.43 4.89
C VAL A 32 7.96 8.18 4.58
N ARG A 33 8.68 9.21 4.12
CA ARG A 33 10.11 9.12 3.84
C ARG A 33 10.90 8.73 5.10
N ASP A 34 10.68 9.44 6.19
CA ASP A 34 11.44 9.28 7.43
C ASP A 34 11.15 7.92 8.08
N GLN A 35 9.91 7.44 8.00
CA GLN A 35 9.50 6.11 8.47
C GLN A 35 10.21 5.00 7.68
N LEU A 36 10.23 5.08 6.34
CA LEU A 36 10.91 4.10 5.49
C LEU A 36 12.43 4.16 5.66
N GLN A 37 13.03 5.35 5.66
CA GLN A 37 14.46 5.52 5.90
C GLN A 37 14.88 5.03 7.29
N GLY A 38 14.05 5.25 8.32
CA GLY A 38 14.28 4.72 9.65
C GLY A 38 14.29 3.19 9.68
N ALA A 39 13.34 2.54 9.00
CA ALA A 39 13.30 1.08 8.86
C ALA A 39 14.55 0.54 8.13
N LEU A 40 14.94 1.19 7.03
CA LEU A 40 16.13 0.81 6.25
C LEU A 40 17.43 1.04 7.04
N ALA A 41 17.56 2.15 7.76
CA ALA A 41 18.72 2.44 8.59
C ALA A 41 18.85 1.42 9.72
N TYR A 42 17.75 1.09 10.40
CA TYR A 42 17.75 0.06 11.42
C TYR A 42 18.13 -1.31 10.85
N GLN A 43 17.57 -1.67 9.68
CA GLN A 43 17.88 -2.92 8.99
C GLN A 43 19.37 -3.02 8.64
N LYS A 44 19.98 -1.96 8.11
CA LYS A 44 21.42 -1.91 7.84
C LYS A 44 22.26 -2.15 9.10
N ALA A 45 21.84 -1.59 10.25
CA ALA A 45 22.52 -1.78 11.52
C ALA A 45 22.23 -3.14 12.20
N ASN A 46 21.12 -3.79 11.84
CA ASN A 46 20.65 -5.04 12.46
C ASN A 46 20.07 -6.00 11.40
N PRO A 47 20.88 -6.45 10.43
CA PRO A 47 20.40 -7.22 9.27
C PRO A 47 19.78 -8.58 9.64
N GLN A 48 20.09 -9.10 10.83
CA GLN A 48 19.51 -10.32 11.39
C GLN A 48 18.11 -10.11 12.00
N GLN A 49 17.71 -8.86 12.27
CA GLN A 49 16.44 -8.55 12.94
C GLN A 49 15.36 -8.05 11.99
N ILE A 50 15.73 -7.34 10.92
CA ILE A 50 14.80 -6.86 9.90
C ILE A 50 15.22 -7.39 8.54
N LEU A 51 14.28 -8.01 7.82
CA LEU A 51 14.47 -8.46 6.43
C LEU A 51 14.19 -7.33 5.42
N GLY A 52 13.24 -6.44 5.73
CA GLY A 52 12.89 -5.31 4.88
C GLY A 52 11.61 -4.61 5.32
N ALA A 53 11.19 -3.63 4.52
CA ALA A 53 9.95 -2.90 4.70
C ALA A 53 9.30 -2.54 3.35
N MET A 54 7.97 -2.62 3.31
CA MET A 54 7.13 -2.36 2.14
C MET A 54 6.11 -1.26 2.45
N HIS A 55 6.14 -0.19 1.66
CA HIS A 55 5.16 0.90 1.76
C HIS A 55 3.74 0.38 1.47
N PHE A 56 2.81 0.64 2.38
CA PHE A 56 1.39 0.47 2.18
C PHE A 56 0.80 1.82 1.73
N GLN A 57 0.31 1.96 0.49
CA GLN A 57 0.22 0.96 -0.60
C GLN A 57 0.50 1.63 -1.95
N PHE A 58 0.51 0.83 -3.03
CA PHE A 58 0.83 1.32 -4.37
C PHE A 58 -0.18 2.37 -4.86
N ASP A 59 -1.46 2.06 -4.86
CA ASP A 59 -2.55 2.96 -5.18
C ASP A 59 -3.54 3.04 -4.01
N ASP A 60 -4.50 3.97 -4.07
CA ASP A 60 -5.57 4.04 -3.08
C ASP A 60 -6.47 2.82 -3.16
N LYS A 61 -7.14 2.50 -2.05
CA LYS A 61 -8.00 1.32 -2.00
C LYS A 61 -9.22 1.57 -2.87
N VAL A 62 -9.38 0.77 -3.92
CA VAL A 62 -10.36 1.03 -5.01
C VAL A 62 -11.81 1.19 -4.52
N TRP A 63 -12.22 0.50 -3.44
CA TRP A 63 -13.57 0.58 -2.87
C TRP A 63 -13.73 1.57 -1.71
N LYS A 64 -12.69 2.37 -1.39
CA LYS A 64 -12.66 3.35 -0.29
C LYS A 64 -12.18 4.74 -0.75
N GLN A 65 -12.27 5.00 -2.05
CA GLN A 65 -11.82 6.26 -2.60
C GLN A 65 -12.71 7.42 -2.17
N THR A 66 -12.08 8.56 -1.89
CA THR A 66 -12.78 9.82 -1.61
C THR A 66 -12.06 10.95 -2.34
N PRO A 67 -12.77 11.97 -2.84
CA PRO A 67 -12.13 13.05 -3.61
C PRO A 67 -11.03 13.82 -2.86
N ASN A 68 -11.05 13.80 -1.53
CA ASN A 68 -10.18 14.63 -0.68
C ASN A 68 -9.46 13.81 0.41
N ASP A 69 -9.21 12.52 0.19
CA ASP A 69 -8.52 11.66 1.16
C ASP A 69 -9.18 11.65 2.55
N THR A 70 -10.52 11.66 2.63
CA THR A 70 -11.23 11.72 3.91
C THR A 70 -11.45 10.35 4.56
N ASP A 71 -11.31 9.27 3.80
CA ASP A 71 -11.39 7.91 4.33
C ASP A 71 -10.00 7.42 4.76
N THR A 72 -9.83 7.21 6.07
CA THR A 72 -8.56 6.78 6.64
C THR A 72 -8.12 5.41 6.14
N GLU A 73 -9.04 4.52 5.74
CA GLU A 73 -8.71 3.21 5.17
C GLU A 73 -8.37 3.24 3.68
N GLY A 74 -8.72 4.35 3.00
CA GLY A 74 -8.61 4.50 1.55
C GLY A 74 -7.35 5.24 1.08
N ALA A 75 -6.84 6.18 1.88
CA ALA A 75 -5.93 7.21 1.44
C ALA A 75 -4.44 6.96 1.75
N TYR A 76 -3.92 5.76 1.48
CA TYR A 76 -2.51 5.38 1.71
C TYR A 76 -1.66 5.39 0.42
N GLY A 77 -2.31 5.34 -0.74
CA GLY A 77 -1.69 5.09 -2.04
C GLY A 77 -0.61 6.08 -2.44
N MET A 78 0.40 5.61 -3.17
CA MET A 78 1.25 6.52 -3.93
C MET A 78 0.53 7.12 -5.15
N TYR A 79 -0.57 6.48 -5.56
CA TYR A 79 -1.43 6.94 -6.64
C TYR A 79 -2.90 6.99 -6.23
N HIS A 80 -3.62 8.01 -6.69
CA HIS A 80 -5.07 8.00 -6.80
C HIS A 80 -5.49 7.21 -8.06
N HIS A 81 -6.69 6.64 -8.05
CA HIS A 81 -7.34 6.19 -9.27
C HIS A 81 -7.98 7.40 -9.94
N GLY A 82 -7.45 7.75 -11.10
CA GLY A 82 -7.87 8.89 -11.90
C GLY A 82 -8.95 8.52 -12.93
N ALA A 83 -8.84 9.09 -14.12
CA ALA A 83 -9.77 8.81 -15.21
C ALA A 83 -9.72 7.34 -15.64
N ILE A 84 -10.88 6.75 -15.89
CA ILE A 84 -11.02 5.41 -16.48
C ILE A 84 -10.40 5.42 -17.88
N VAL A 85 -9.41 4.57 -18.11
CA VAL A 85 -8.74 4.37 -19.40
C VAL A 85 -9.46 3.31 -20.22
N LYS A 86 -9.92 2.24 -19.57
CA LYS A 86 -10.60 1.13 -20.24
C LYS A 86 -11.46 0.34 -19.27
N GLN A 87 -12.55 -0.19 -19.78
CA GLN A 87 -13.39 -1.16 -19.09
C GLN A 87 -13.48 -2.44 -19.91
N ILE A 88 -13.35 -3.57 -19.22
CA ILE A 88 -13.47 -4.90 -19.80
C ILE A 88 -14.57 -5.63 -19.05
N GLN A 89 -15.67 -5.91 -19.76
CA GLN A 89 -16.72 -6.76 -19.22
C GLN A 89 -16.13 -8.15 -18.98
N THR A 90 -16.18 -8.59 -17.74
CA THR A 90 -15.66 -9.91 -17.38
C THR A 90 -16.75 -10.97 -17.58
N VAL A 91 -16.33 -12.21 -17.80
CA VAL A 91 -17.20 -13.36 -18.05
C VAL A 91 -16.80 -14.53 -17.16
N LYS A 92 -17.69 -15.52 -16.98
CA LYS A 92 -17.41 -16.72 -16.17
C LYS A 92 -16.06 -17.36 -16.51
N GLY A 93 -15.75 -17.44 -17.81
CA GLY A 93 -14.52 -18.04 -18.33
C GLY A 93 -13.21 -17.44 -17.79
N TYR A 94 -13.22 -16.21 -17.27
CA TYR A 94 -12.03 -15.58 -16.68
C TYR A 94 -11.76 -16.03 -15.23
N TYR A 95 -12.70 -16.70 -14.58
CA TYR A 95 -12.64 -17.07 -13.16
C TYR A 95 -12.67 -18.59 -12.96
N ASN A 96 -12.32 -19.37 -13.99
CA ASN A 96 -12.38 -20.84 -13.98
C ASN A 96 -11.47 -21.52 -12.92
N PHE A 97 -10.67 -20.74 -12.18
CA PHE A 97 -9.82 -21.20 -11.09
C PHE A 97 -10.44 -20.97 -9.69
N TYR A 98 -11.55 -20.23 -9.58
CA TYR A 98 -12.31 -20.09 -8.34
C TYR A 98 -13.37 -21.18 -8.24
N VAL A 99 -13.49 -21.79 -7.06
CA VAL A 99 -14.48 -22.84 -6.77
C VAL A 99 -15.86 -22.19 -6.63
N ASP A 100 -16.53 -21.95 -7.77
CA ASP A 100 -17.98 -21.82 -7.99
C ASP A 100 -18.87 -21.08 -6.94
N GLU A 101 -18.39 -20.02 -6.28
CA GLU A 101 -19.21 -19.22 -5.34
C GLU A 101 -19.72 -17.88 -5.89
N ALA A 102 -19.19 -17.40 -7.03
CA ALA A 102 -19.63 -16.14 -7.61
C ALA A 102 -21.00 -16.30 -8.31
N LYS A 103 -22.08 -15.93 -7.61
CA LYS A 103 -23.47 -15.95 -8.09
C LYS A 103 -23.72 -14.93 -9.22
N GLY A 104 -23.17 -15.16 -10.40
CA GLY A 104 -23.57 -14.50 -11.66
C GLY A 104 -23.07 -13.07 -11.88
N GLY A 105 -22.52 -12.40 -10.86
CA GLY A 105 -21.86 -11.10 -11.02
C GLY A 105 -20.35 -11.28 -11.20
N TYR A 106 -19.86 -11.21 -12.43
CA TYR A 106 -18.42 -11.26 -12.71
C TYR A 106 -17.76 -9.86 -12.63
N GLY A 107 -18.57 -8.80 -12.66
CA GLY A 107 -18.11 -7.41 -12.56
C GLY A 107 -17.46 -6.89 -13.85
N VAL A 108 -16.87 -5.70 -13.76
CA VAL A 108 -16.13 -5.06 -14.84
C VAL A 108 -14.71 -4.83 -14.34
N LEU A 109 -13.72 -5.27 -15.12
CA LEU A 109 -12.34 -4.87 -14.87
C LEU A 109 -12.18 -3.44 -15.38
N THR A 110 -12.06 -2.50 -14.45
CA THR A 110 -11.80 -1.10 -14.72
C THR A 110 -10.28 -0.86 -14.64
N LEU A 111 -9.72 -0.29 -15.71
CA LEU A 111 -8.33 0.14 -15.76
C LEU A 111 -8.31 1.66 -15.63
N ASP A 112 -7.84 2.14 -14.49
CA ASP A 112 -7.75 3.57 -14.19
C ASP A 112 -6.37 4.12 -14.57
N LYS A 113 -6.33 5.38 -14.97
CA LYS A 113 -5.08 6.14 -15.00
C LYS A 113 -4.65 6.35 -13.55
N LEU A 114 -3.37 6.16 -13.25
CA LEU A 114 -2.83 6.42 -11.93
C LEU A 114 -2.30 7.86 -11.84
N ASP A 115 -2.85 8.64 -10.92
CA ASP A 115 -2.45 10.03 -10.68
C ASP A 115 -1.61 10.09 -9.39
N PRO A 116 -0.34 10.55 -9.43
CA PRO A 116 0.51 10.56 -8.24
C PRO A 116 -0.09 11.37 -7.10
N THR A 117 -0.05 10.82 -5.89
CA THR A 117 -0.41 11.53 -4.67
C THR A 117 0.80 12.26 -4.08
N ARG A 118 0.58 13.05 -3.03
CA ARG A 118 1.66 13.63 -2.21
C ARG A 118 2.53 12.61 -1.47
N THR A 119 2.19 11.31 -1.52
CA THR A 119 2.99 10.19 -0.98
C THR A 119 4.05 9.69 -1.97
N TYR A 120 3.85 9.87 -3.29
CA TYR A 120 4.71 9.30 -4.32
C TYR A 120 6.18 9.71 -4.21
N ALA A 121 6.46 11.02 -4.23
CA ALA A 121 7.83 11.53 -4.22
C ALA A 121 8.59 11.12 -2.93
N PRO A 122 8.03 11.26 -1.71
CA PRO A 122 8.66 10.78 -0.49
C PRO A 122 9.01 9.29 -0.49
N MET A 123 8.14 8.44 -1.05
CA MET A 123 8.42 7.00 -1.17
C MET A 123 9.62 6.77 -2.09
N VAL A 124 9.61 7.37 -3.29
CA VAL A 124 10.72 7.24 -4.25
C VAL A 124 12.04 7.75 -3.64
N GLU A 125 12.00 8.84 -2.88
CA GLU A 125 13.17 9.37 -2.16
C GLU A 125 13.70 8.43 -1.08
N ALA A 126 12.83 7.66 -0.41
CA ALA A 126 13.25 6.76 0.66
C ALA A 126 14.12 5.58 0.17
N TYR A 127 13.98 5.19 -1.11
CA TYR A 127 14.70 4.06 -1.71
C TYR A 127 15.88 4.46 -2.62
N LYS A 128 16.18 5.76 -2.75
CA LYS A 128 17.39 6.25 -3.42
C LYS A 128 18.58 6.21 -2.48
#